data_AF-A0A369Q9Y5-F1
#
_entry.id   AF-A0A369Q9Y5-F1
#
_cell.length_a   1.000
_cell.length_b   1.000
_cell.length_c   1.000
_cell.angle_alpha   90.00
_cell.angle_beta   90.00
_cell.angle_gamma   90.00
#
_symmetry.space_group_name_H-M   'P 1'
#
loop_
_entity.id
_entity.type
_entity.pdbx_description
1 polymer ?
#
loop_
_entity_poly.entity_id
_entity_poly.type
_entity_poly.pdbx_seq_one_letter_code
_entity_poly.pdbx_strand_id
1 'polypeptide(L)'
;MSEVRLQVGGKSYTIACEAGEEDRVAQLGAMIDGKLRDMGRLAPQEAKNLLFASLLLADELQDTAGKLAALGTQDAEVAQQVEVLRTDLASKSDALTTAQRERDEALHQNETLQTTLQKLKSDRDNPQTLHTKLQEQVESLEADVEAAQQSLAAATQRQAPAAAELAQLREEVAALRSARTESAEALRKLEAERDAAQDEASSAGEVKQQSDGELAQTRKANAALKEELEATRSSASVSPISLLADPDVLPALERFAGLLEECATKLETSATAH
;
A
#
# COMPACT_ATOMS: atom_id res chain seq x y z
N MET A 1 116.09 -31.13 27.48
CA MET A 1 116.62 -30.31 26.38
C MET A 1 117.08 -31.27 25.30
N SER A 2 116.62 -31.05 24.08
CA SER A 2 117.00 -31.89 22.95
C SER A 2 118.07 -31.16 22.14
N GLU A 3 118.91 -31.90 21.42
CA GLU A 3 119.93 -31.34 20.55
C GLU A 3 119.76 -31.89 19.15
N VAL A 4 119.78 -31.00 18.16
CA VAL A 4 119.72 -31.37 16.75
C VAL A 4 121.02 -30.99 16.08
N ARG A 5 121.57 -31.94 15.33
CA ARG A 5 122.75 -31.73 14.50
C ARG A 5 122.32 -31.35 13.09
N LEU A 6 122.65 -30.13 12.67
CA LEU A 6 122.41 -29.60 11.33
C LEU A 6 123.69 -29.68 10.48
N GLN A 7 123.52 -29.81 9.17
CA GLN A 7 124.58 -29.60 8.20
C GLN A 7 124.21 -28.41 7.31
N VAL A 8 125.04 -27.38 7.32
CA VAL A 8 124.80 -26.13 6.57
C VAL A 8 126.11 -25.66 5.95
N GLY A 9 126.12 -25.47 4.62
CA GLY A 9 127.30 -25.01 3.89
C GLY A 9 128.52 -25.93 4.00
N GLY A 10 128.29 -27.24 4.22
CA GLY A 10 129.34 -28.23 4.42
C GLY A 10 129.93 -28.30 5.83
N LYS A 11 129.35 -27.60 6.81
CA LYS A 11 129.74 -27.68 8.23
C LYS A 11 128.62 -28.23 9.11
N SER A 12 129.01 -28.89 10.20
CA SER A 12 128.06 -29.43 11.18
C SER A 12 127.90 -28.49 12.37
N TYR A 13 126.64 -28.18 12.69
CA TYR A 13 126.24 -27.32 13.80
C TYR A 13 125.34 -28.10 14.76
N THR A 14 125.57 -28.00 16.07
CA THR A 14 124.67 -28.55 17.09
C THR A 14 123.86 -27.41 17.69
N ILE A 15 122.54 -27.50 17.60
CA ILE A 15 121.62 -26.50 18.14
C ILE A 15 120.77 -27.15 19.23
N ALA A 16 120.72 -26.51 20.40
CA ALA A 16 119.80 -26.89 21.45
C ALA A 16 118.39 -26.41 21.10
N CYS A 17 117.41 -27.32 21.17
CA CYS A 17 116.01 -27.01 20.93
C CYS A 17 115.11 -27.61 22.02
N GLU A 18 113.87 -27.16 22.05
CA GLU A 18 112.84 -27.73 22.91
C GLU A 18 112.45 -29.13 22.39
N ALA A 19 111.93 -29.96 23.30
CA ALA A 19 111.50 -31.31 22.94
C ALA A 19 110.26 -31.22 22.03
N GLY A 20 110.32 -31.86 20.86
CA GLY A 20 109.26 -31.83 19.85
C GLY A 20 109.45 -30.79 18.74
N GLU A 21 110.47 -29.93 18.82
CA GLU A 21 110.82 -28.99 17.75
C GLU A 21 111.94 -29.51 16.83
N GLU A 22 112.44 -30.73 17.07
CA GLU A 22 113.64 -31.23 16.40
C GLU A 22 113.51 -31.21 14.86
N ASP A 23 112.36 -31.67 14.36
CA ASP A 23 112.05 -31.75 12.93
C ASP A 23 111.94 -30.37 12.27
N ARG A 24 111.36 -29.39 12.98
CA ARG A 24 111.24 -28.01 12.49
C ARG A 24 112.62 -27.37 12.37
N VAL A 25 113.47 -27.54 13.37
CA VAL A 25 114.85 -27.02 13.36
C VAL A 25 115.66 -27.68 12.25
N ALA A 26 115.50 -29.00 12.06
CA ALA A 26 116.12 -29.73 10.95
C ALA A 26 115.70 -29.20 9.58
N GLN A 27 114.40 -28.94 9.37
CA GLN A 27 113.88 -28.38 8.12
C GLN A 27 114.40 -26.95 7.85
N LEU A 28 114.42 -26.08 8.85
CA LEU A 28 114.96 -24.72 8.71
C LEU A 28 116.46 -24.75 8.35
N GLY A 29 117.22 -25.64 8.98
CA GLY A 29 118.62 -25.88 8.62
C GLY A 29 118.78 -26.31 7.16
N ALA A 30 117.94 -27.23 6.69
CA ALA A 30 117.95 -27.70 5.30
C ALA A 30 117.57 -26.59 4.31
N MET A 31 116.66 -25.68 4.66
CA MET A 31 116.30 -24.52 3.83
C MET A 31 117.48 -23.55 3.68
N ILE A 32 118.18 -23.25 4.78
CA ILE A 32 119.38 -22.40 4.75
C ILE A 32 120.48 -23.06 3.91
N ASP A 33 120.70 -24.36 4.08
CA ASP A 33 121.68 -25.11 3.29
C ASP A 33 121.32 -25.15 1.79
N GLY A 34 120.05 -25.37 1.45
CA GLY A 34 119.56 -25.28 0.08
C GLY A 34 119.83 -23.92 -0.53
N LYS A 35 119.56 -22.84 0.21
CA LYS A 35 119.80 -21.47 -0.26
C LYS A 35 121.27 -21.18 -0.52
N LEU A 36 122.15 -21.67 0.35
CA LEU A 36 123.60 -21.57 0.17
C LEU A 36 124.08 -22.32 -1.08
N ARG A 37 123.47 -23.47 -1.40
CA ARG A 37 123.78 -24.20 -2.65
C ARG A 37 123.34 -23.42 -3.89
N ASP A 38 122.15 -22.81 -3.83
CA ASP A 38 121.60 -22.03 -4.95
C ASP A 38 122.41 -20.77 -5.28
N MET A 39 123.07 -20.17 -4.27
CA MET A 39 123.98 -19.05 -4.45
C MET A 39 125.27 -19.41 -5.21
N GLY A 40 125.60 -20.70 -5.33
CA GLY A 40 126.75 -21.19 -6.08
C GLY A 40 128.10 -20.82 -5.46
N ARG A 41 128.69 -19.70 -5.89
CA ARG A 41 130.05 -19.30 -5.48
C ARG A 41 130.04 -18.61 -4.11
N LEU A 42 130.28 -19.41 -3.08
CA LEU A 42 130.41 -18.96 -1.71
C LEU A 42 131.64 -18.04 -1.52
N ALA A 43 131.46 -16.95 -0.77
CA ALA A 43 132.55 -16.07 -0.37
C ALA A 43 133.50 -16.78 0.62
N PRO A 44 134.76 -16.32 0.74
CA PRO A 44 135.72 -16.89 1.70
C PRO A 44 135.27 -16.82 3.16
N GLN A 45 134.35 -15.90 3.48
CA GLN A 45 133.86 -15.65 4.82
C GLN A 45 132.45 -16.25 4.99
N GLU A 46 132.37 -17.34 5.75
CA GLU A 46 131.14 -18.08 6.02
C GLU A 46 130.01 -17.21 6.58
N ALA A 47 130.32 -16.31 7.52
CA ALA A 47 129.34 -15.38 8.09
C ALA A 47 128.65 -14.51 7.03
N LYS A 48 129.37 -14.15 5.95
CA LYS A 48 128.78 -13.38 4.83
C LYS A 48 127.84 -14.25 3.99
N ASN A 49 128.18 -15.51 3.77
CA ASN A 49 127.33 -16.43 3.02
C ASN A 49 126.02 -16.71 3.77
N LEU A 50 126.10 -16.95 5.07
CA LEU A 50 124.93 -17.13 5.92
C LEU A 50 124.06 -15.87 5.95
N LEU A 51 124.66 -14.68 6.07
CA LEU A 51 123.92 -13.42 6.02
C LEU A 51 123.15 -13.26 4.70
N PHE A 52 123.79 -13.54 3.56
CA PHE A 52 123.12 -13.47 2.26
C PHE A 52 122.00 -14.51 2.12
N ALA A 53 122.22 -15.76 2.58
CA ALA A 53 121.18 -16.79 2.58
C ALA A 53 119.99 -16.38 3.46
N SER A 54 120.23 -15.83 4.65
CA SER A 54 119.19 -15.32 5.55
C SER A 54 118.43 -14.14 4.94
N LEU A 55 119.11 -13.19 4.30
CA LEU A 55 118.46 -12.05 3.63
C LEU A 55 117.60 -12.52 2.45
N LEU A 56 118.07 -13.49 1.66
CA LEU A 56 117.33 -13.99 0.51
C LEU A 56 116.10 -14.81 0.93
N LEU A 57 116.20 -15.60 2.00
CA LEU A 57 115.03 -16.27 2.60
C LEU A 57 114.05 -15.29 3.22
N ALA A 58 114.54 -14.21 3.85
CA ALA A 58 113.69 -13.16 4.41
C ALA A 58 112.91 -12.41 3.30
N ASP A 59 113.56 -12.12 2.17
CA ASP A 59 112.93 -11.52 0.99
C ASP A 59 111.82 -12.42 0.41
N GLU A 60 112.09 -13.72 0.26
CA GLU A 60 111.08 -14.68 -0.18
C GLU A 60 109.88 -14.80 0.77
N LEU A 61 110.15 -14.78 2.09
CA LEU A 61 109.09 -14.76 3.10
C LEU A 61 108.26 -13.47 3.02
N GLN A 62 108.90 -12.33 2.78
CA GLN A 62 108.20 -11.05 2.65
C GLN A 62 107.37 -10.98 1.36
N ASP A 63 107.90 -11.50 0.24
CA ASP A 63 107.19 -11.62 -1.03
C ASP A 63 105.97 -12.54 -0.93
N THR A 64 106.12 -13.71 -0.29
CA THR A 64 105.02 -14.65 -0.07
C THR A 64 103.98 -14.08 0.88
N ALA A 65 104.39 -13.41 1.96
CA ALA A 65 103.48 -12.71 2.85
C ALA A 65 102.71 -11.59 2.14
N GLY A 66 103.37 -10.83 1.26
CA GLY A 66 102.73 -9.80 0.44
C GLY A 66 101.70 -10.38 -0.54
N LYS A 67 102.02 -11.51 -1.19
CA LYS A 67 101.06 -12.24 -2.05
C LYS A 67 99.88 -12.77 -1.26
N LEU A 68 100.10 -13.37 -0.09
CA LEU A 68 99.04 -13.84 0.81
C LEU A 68 98.12 -12.70 1.26
N ALA A 69 98.70 -11.53 1.59
CA ALA A 69 97.92 -10.35 1.94
C ALA A 69 97.06 -9.87 0.75
N ALA A 70 97.62 -9.83 -0.46
CA ALA A 70 96.88 -9.45 -1.67
C ALA A 70 95.75 -10.45 -1.99
N LEU A 71 95.99 -11.75 -1.85
CA LEU A 71 94.97 -12.79 -1.96
C LEU A 71 93.85 -12.60 -0.93
N GLY A 72 94.20 -12.32 0.33
CA GLY A 72 93.21 -12.04 1.38
C GLY A 72 92.35 -10.80 1.08
N THR A 73 92.91 -9.76 0.46
CA THR A 73 92.12 -8.60 0.03
C THR A 73 91.19 -8.93 -1.15
N GLN A 74 91.64 -9.75 -2.10
CA GLN A 74 90.81 -10.19 -3.22
C GLN A 74 89.67 -11.09 -2.73
N ASP A 75 89.92 -11.98 -1.78
CA ASP A 75 88.89 -12.83 -1.18
C ASP A 75 87.85 -12.01 -0.43
N ALA A 76 88.26 -10.96 0.29
CA ALA A 76 87.34 -10.05 0.96
C ALA A 76 86.47 -9.26 -0.05
N GLU A 77 87.06 -8.78 -1.14
CA GLU A 77 86.34 -8.07 -2.20
C GLU A 77 85.36 -9.00 -2.93
N VAL A 78 85.78 -10.22 -3.24
CA VAL A 78 84.92 -11.26 -3.85
C VAL A 78 83.79 -11.64 -2.89
N ALA A 79 84.06 -11.80 -1.60
CA ALA A 79 83.03 -12.08 -0.61
C ALA A 79 81.98 -10.95 -0.55
N GLN A 80 82.41 -9.69 -0.60
CA GLN A 80 81.51 -8.54 -0.61
C GLN A 80 80.67 -8.48 -1.90
N GLN A 81 81.27 -8.72 -3.07
CA GLN A 81 80.54 -8.79 -4.34
C GLN A 81 79.50 -9.92 -4.36
N VAL A 82 79.85 -11.09 -3.80
CA VAL A 82 78.92 -12.22 -3.69
C VAL A 82 77.73 -11.88 -2.79
N GLU A 83 77.95 -11.14 -1.70
CA GLU A 83 76.86 -10.71 -0.82
C GLU A 83 75.90 -9.75 -1.52
N VAL A 84 76.42 -8.75 -2.24
CA VAL A 84 75.61 -7.81 -3.05
C VAL A 84 74.82 -8.56 -4.13
N LEU A 85 75.45 -9.49 -4.85
CA LEU A 85 74.76 -10.29 -5.87
C LEU A 85 73.66 -11.17 -5.28
N ARG A 86 73.84 -11.69 -4.05
CA ARG A 86 72.79 -12.44 -3.36
C ARG A 86 71.61 -11.56 -2.98
N THR A 87 71.84 -10.35 -2.49
CA THR A 87 70.75 -9.40 -2.19
C THR A 87 70.00 -8.97 -3.46
N ASP A 88 70.73 -8.75 -4.55
CA ASP A 88 70.14 -8.42 -5.86
C ASP A 88 69.33 -9.59 -6.42
N LEU A 89 69.83 -10.83 -6.29
CA LEU A 89 69.09 -12.02 -6.70
C LEU A 89 67.82 -12.24 -5.87
N ALA A 90 67.88 -12.00 -4.56
CA ALA A 90 66.71 -12.09 -3.70
C ALA A 90 65.63 -11.07 -4.11
N SER A 91 66.01 -9.79 -4.26
CA SER A 91 65.07 -8.74 -4.67
C SER A 91 64.48 -8.98 -6.07
N LYS A 92 65.29 -9.46 -7.02
CA LYS A 92 64.81 -9.85 -8.36
C LYS A 92 63.87 -11.06 -8.32
N SER A 93 64.17 -12.04 -7.47
CA SER A 93 63.29 -13.19 -7.27
C SER A 93 61.93 -12.74 -6.75
N ASP A 94 61.91 -11.88 -5.74
CA ASP A 94 60.67 -11.34 -5.18
C ASP A 94 59.89 -10.54 -6.23
N ALA A 95 60.56 -9.65 -6.98
CA ALA A 95 59.96 -8.89 -8.07
C ALA A 95 59.40 -9.79 -9.19
N LEU A 96 60.06 -10.92 -9.48
CA LEU A 96 59.56 -11.90 -10.45
C LEU A 96 58.27 -12.55 -9.94
N THR A 97 58.20 -12.90 -8.66
CA THR A 97 56.96 -13.49 -8.10
C THR A 97 55.80 -12.51 -8.09
N THR A 98 56.04 -11.22 -7.83
CA THR A 98 54.99 -10.19 -7.90
C THR A 98 54.52 -9.99 -9.34
N ALA A 99 55.45 -9.89 -10.29
CA ALA A 99 55.11 -9.76 -11.70
C ALA A 99 54.34 -10.99 -12.25
N GLN A 100 54.67 -12.20 -11.76
CA GLN A 100 53.93 -13.42 -12.11
C GLN A 100 52.49 -13.37 -11.62
N ARG A 101 52.24 -12.92 -10.37
CA ARG A 101 50.88 -12.75 -9.84
C ARG A 101 50.07 -11.75 -10.65
N GLU A 102 50.64 -10.58 -10.92
CA GLU A 102 49.97 -9.53 -11.73
C GLU A 102 49.62 -10.04 -13.13
N ARG A 103 50.52 -10.80 -13.76
CA ARG A 103 50.27 -11.42 -15.07
C ARG A 103 49.13 -12.43 -15.01
N ASP A 104 49.11 -13.29 -13.99
CA ASP A 104 48.08 -14.33 -13.84
C ASP A 104 46.69 -13.71 -13.55
N GLU A 105 46.66 -12.63 -12.76
CA GLU A 105 45.44 -11.82 -12.55
C GLU A 105 44.97 -11.17 -13.87
N ALA A 106 45.88 -10.60 -14.66
CA ALA A 106 45.55 -10.03 -15.95
C ALA A 106 45.03 -11.07 -16.95
N LEU A 107 45.57 -12.30 -16.94
CA LEU A 107 45.06 -13.41 -17.75
C LEU A 107 43.63 -13.80 -17.34
N HIS A 108 43.37 -13.90 -16.04
CA HIS A 108 42.03 -14.20 -15.53
C HIS A 108 41.01 -13.09 -15.87
N GLN A 109 41.42 -11.82 -15.78
CA GLN A 109 40.61 -10.69 -16.24
C GLN A 109 40.33 -10.79 -17.75
N ASN A 110 41.33 -11.16 -18.55
CA ASN A 110 41.15 -11.32 -19.99
C ASN A 110 40.14 -12.43 -20.32
N GLU A 111 40.21 -13.57 -19.64
CA GLU A 111 39.26 -14.68 -19.79
C GLU A 111 37.83 -14.25 -19.38
N THR A 112 37.70 -13.50 -18.29
CA THR A 112 36.42 -12.95 -17.83
C THR A 112 35.83 -11.95 -18.84
N LEU A 113 36.66 -11.09 -19.44
CA LEU A 113 36.23 -10.17 -20.48
C LEU A 113 35.82 -10.92 -21.75
N GLN A 114 36.53 -11.98 -22.13
CA GLN A 114 36.18 -12.79 -23.30
C GLN A 114 34.83 -13.50 -23.12
N THR A 115 34.58 -14.10 -21.95
CA THR A 115 33.28 -14.73 -21.65
C THR A 115 32.15 -13.70 -21.62
N THR A 116 32.38 -12.52 -21.06
CA THR A 116 31.42 -11.41 -21.07
C THR A 116 31.13 -10.93 -22.49
N LEU A 117 32.17 -10.76 -23.32
CA LEU A 117 32.01 -10.40 -24.73
C LEU A 117 31.26 -11.49 -25.51
N GLN A 118 31.51 -12.76 -25.22
CA GLN A 118 30.79 -13.87 -25.86
C GLN A 118 29.30 -13.84 -25.48
N LYS A 119 28.99 -13.61 -24.20
CA LYS A 119 27.61 -13.48 -23.72
C LYS A 119 26.90 -12.29 -24.37
N LEU A 120 27.56 -11.12 -24.40
CA LEU A 120 26.99 -9.94 -25.05
C LEU A 120 26.82 -10.14 -26.56
N LYS A 121 27.73 -10.85 -27.22
CA LYS A 121 27.58 -11.23 -28.62
C LYS A 121 26.40 -12.19 -28.80
N SER A 122 26.24 -13.21 -27.97
CA SER A 122 25.08 -14.10 -28.06
C SER A 122 23.77 -13.39 -27.79
N ASP A 123 23.74 -12.43 -26.85
CA ASP A 123 22.55 -11.63 -26.56
C ASP A 123 22.22 -10.71 -27.75
N ARG A 124 23.24 -10.09 -28.35
CA ARG A 124 23.10 -9.24 -29.55
C ARG A 124 22.69 -10.03 -30.78
N ASP A 125 23.23 -11.23 -30.96
CA ASP A 125 22.97 -12.12 -32.08
C ASP A 125 21.70 -12.96 -31.85
N ASN A 126 21.05 -12.80 -30.68
CA ASN A 126 19.70 -13.29 -30.39
C ASN A 126 18.63 -12.17 -30.31
N PRO A 127 18.58 -11.21 -31.27
CA PRO A 127 17.53 -10.20 -31.31
C PRO A 127 16.18 -10.84 -31.66
N GLN A 128 16.19 -12.03 -32.26
CA GLN A 128 15.00 -12.81 -32.55
C GLN A 128 14.28 -13.18 -31.26
N THR A 129 14.95 -13.70 -30.22
CA THR A 129 14.27 -14.03 -28.95
C THR A 129 13.73 -12.78 -28.24
N LEU A 130 14.46 -11.66 -28.28
CA LEU A 130 13.94 -10.39 -27.74
C LEU A 130 12.72 -9.91 -28.52
N HIS A 131 12.77 -9.97 -29.85
CA HIS A 131 11.65 -9.62 -30.72
C HIS A 131 10.44 -10.54 -30.47
N THR A 132 10.64 -11.86 -30.33
CA THR A 132 9.58 -12.82 -30.01
C THR A 132 8.95 -12.52 -28.65
N LYS A 133 9.77 -12.24 -27.61
CA LYS A 133 9.24 -11.85 -26.28
C LYS A 133 8.46 -10.55 -26.33
N LEU A 134 8.96 -9.55 -27.07
CA LEU A 134 8.26 -8.28 -27.28
C LEU A 134 6.95 -8.51 -28.03
N GLN A 135 6.95 -9.38 -29.04
CA GLN A 135 5.75 -9.72 -29.81
C GLN A 135 4.70 -10.44 -28.94
N GLU A 136 5.10 -11.43 -28.14
CA GLU A 136 4.22 -12.10 -27.18
C GLU A 136 3.63 -11.11 -26.15
N GLN A 137 4.44 -10.14 -25.69
CA GLN A 137 3.96 -9.09 -24.79
C GLN A 137 2.94 -8.16 -25.46
N VAL A 138 3.16 -7.80 -26.73
CA VAL A 138 2.21 -6.98 -27.50
C VAL A 138 0.90 -7.75 -27.71
N GLU A 139 0.97 -9.01 -28.14
CA GLU A 139 -0.22 -9.85 -28.34
C GLU A 139 -1.04 -10.03 -27.04
N SER A 140 -0.36 -10.21 -25.90
CA SER A 140 -1.03 -10.26 -24.59
C SER A 140 -1.72 -8.95 -24.23
N LEU A 141 -1.06 -7.81 -24.45
CA LEU A 141 -1.63 -6.50 -24.15
C LEU A 141 -2.81 -6.17 -25.07
N GLU A 142 -2.73 -6.56 -26.35
CA GLU A 142 -3.84 -6.42 -27.29
C GLU A 142 -5.07 -7.22 -26.84
N ALA A 143 -4.87 -8.47 -26.40
CA ALA A 143 -5.95 -9.30 -25.85
C ALA A 143 -6.59 -8.68 -24.60
N ASP A 144 -5.79 -8.12 -23.69
CA ASP A 144 -6.29 -7.43 -22.49
C ASP A 144 -7.09 -6.16 -22.85
N VAL A 145 -6.62 -5.40 -23.85
CA VAL A 145 -7.34 -4.21 -24.35
C VAL A 145 -8.68 -4.60 -24.97
N GLU A 146 -8.73 -5.65 -25.79
CA GLU A 146 -9.98 -6.14 -26.37
C GLU A 146 -10.96 -6.61 -25.28
N ALA A 147 -10.49 -7.35 -24.28
CA ALA A 147 -11.32 -7.79 -23.16
C ALA A 147 -11.87 -6.59 -22.36
N ALA A 148 -11.04 -5.58 -22.10
CA ALA A 148 -11.47 -4.36 -21.44
C ALA A 148 -12.52 -3.60 -22.26
N GLN A 149 -12.32 -3.46 -23.58
CA GLN A 149 -13.28 -2.82 -24.48
C GLN A 149 -14.62 -3.56 -24.52
N GLN A 150 -14.62 -4.90 -24.57
CA GLN A 150 -15.83 -5.70 -24.52
C GLN A 150 -16.58 -5.52 -23.18
N SER A 151 -15.85 -5.50 -22.07
CA SER A 151 -16.45 -5.27 -20.75
C SER A 151 -17.10 -3.89 -20.62
N LEU A 152 -16.46 -2.85 -21.18
CA LEU A 152 -16.98 -1.49 -21.21
C LEU A 152 -18.22 -1.38 -22.11
N ALA A 153 -18.21 -2.02 -23.27
CA ALA A 153 -19.36 -2.07 -24.17
C ALA A 153 -20.55 -2.76 -23.50
N ALA A 154 -20.32 -3.90 -22.82
CA ALA A 154 -21.35 -4.60 -22.07
C ALA A 154 -21.90 -3.76 -20.91
N ALA A 155 -21.04 -3.05 -20.17
CA ALA A 155 -21.47 -2.14 -19.11
C ALA A 155 -22.32 -0.98 -19.65
N THR A 156 -21.92 -0.38 -20.77
CA THR A 156 -22.66 0.69 -21.43
C THR A 156 -24.02 0.21 -21.93
N GLN A 157 -24.07 -0.99 -22.52
CA GLN A 157 -25.31 -1.61 -22.97
C GLN A 157 -26.26 -1.93 -21.81
N ARG A 158 -25.74 -2.27 -20.62
CA ARG A 158 -26.55 -2.44 -19.39
C ARG A 158 -27.02 -1.12 -18.79
N GLN A 159 -26.24 -0.05 -18.95
CA GLN A 159 -26.59 1.28 -18.41
C GLN A 159 -27.77 1.91 -19.15
N ALA A 160 -27.88 1.72 -20.47
CA ALA A 160 -28.96 2.28 -21.28
C ALA A 160 -30.39 1.89 -20.83
N PRO A 161 -30.74 0.60 -20.63
CA PRO A 161 -32.07 0.22 -20.14
C PRO A 161 -32.29 0.67 -18.70
N ALA A 162 -31.28 0.58 -17.83
CA ALA A 162 -31.39 1.05 -16.44
C ALA A 162 -31.70 2.56 -16.34
N ALA A 163 -31.09 3.37 -17.22
CA ALA A 163 -31.39 4.80 -17.30
C ALA A 163 -32.84 5.06 -17.79
N ALA A 164 -33.34 4.26 -18.73
CA ALA A 164 -34.72 4.34 -19.21
C ALA A 164 -35.73 3.94 -18.11
N GLU A 165 -35.48 2.85 -17.38
CA GLU A 165 -36.30 2.42 -16.24
C GLU A 165 -36.34 3.50 -15.13
N LEU A 166 -35.20 4.12 -14.81
CA LEU A 166 -35.15 5.23 -13.85
C LEU A 166 -35.95 6.45 -14.32
N ALA A 167 -35.98 6.73 -15.63
CA ALA A 167 -36.80 7.82 -16.17
C ALA A 167 -38.30 7.50 -16.03
N GLN A 168 -38.71 6.27 -16.37
CA GLN A 168 -40.10 5.80 -16.21
C GLN A 168 -40.56 5.85 -14.75
N LEU A 169 -39.75 5.32 -13.82
CA LEU A 169 -40.06 5.36 -12.39
C LEU A 169 -40.20 6.79 -11.85
N ARG A 170 -39.39 7.73 -12.34
CA ARG A 170 -39.50 9.15 -11.94
C ARG A 170 -40.81 9.78 -12.43
N GLU A 171 -41.24 9.46 -13.65
CA GLU A 171 -42.52 9.93 -14.19
C GLU A 171 -43.70 9.33 -13.42
N GLU A 172 -43.67 8.03 -13.13
CA GLU A 172 -44.70 7.35 -12.34
C GLU A 172 -44.79 7.94 -10.91
N VAL A 173 -43.64 8.17 -10.25
CA VAL A 173 -43.62 8.82 -8.93
C VAL A 173 -44.16 10.25 -9.00
N ALA A 174 -43.90 11.00 -10.08
CA ALA A 174 -44.46 12.34 -10.27
C ALA A 174 -45.99 12.29 -10.43
N ALA A 175 -46.50 11.34 -11.24
CA ALA A 175 -47.93 11.12 -11.41
C ALA A 175 -48.63 10.72 -10.10
N LEU A 176 -48.05 9.78 -9.35
CA LEU A 176 -48.56 9.36 -8.05
C LEU A 176 -48.57 10.50 -7.02
N ARG A 177 -47.57 11.39 -7.05
CA ARG A 177 -47.55 12.58 -6.20
C ARG A 177 -48.67 13.55 -6.55
N SER A 178 -48.94 13.80 -7.84
CA SER A 178 -50.07 14.64 -8.28
C SER A 178 -51.42 14.05 -7.88
N ALA A 179 -51.62 12.75 -8.12
CA ALA A 179 -52.83 12.06 -7.72
C ALA A 179 -53.05 12.09 -6.20
N ARG A 180 -51.96 11.97 -5.41
CA ARG A 180 -52.02 12.11 -3.95
C ARG A 180 -52.40 13.52 -3.51
N THR A 181 -51.90 14.57 -4.18
CA THR A 181 -52.29 15.96 -3.86
C THR A 181 -53.75 16.23 -4.20
N GLU A 182 -54.24 15.75 -5.35
CA GLU A 182 -55.65 15.85 -5.74
C GLU A 182 -56.56 15.10 -4.77
N SER A 183 -56.19 13.88 -4.38
CA SER A 183 -56.91 13.10 -3.38
C SER A 183 -56.93 13.79 -2.01
N ALA A 184 -55.81 14.40 -1.59
CA ALA A 184 -55.74 15.16 -0.34
C ALA A 184 -56.63 16.43 -0.37
N GLU A 185 -56.74 17.11 -1.51
CA GLU A 185 -57.66 18.23 -1.69
C GLU A 185 -59.13 17.79 -1.67
N ALA A 186 -59.45 16.67 -2.31
CA ALA A 186 -60.80 16.09 -2.27
C ALA A 186 -61.20 15.72 -0.83
N LEU A 187 -60.29 15.09 -0.06
CA LEU A 187 -60.51 14.79 1.36
C LEU A 187 -60.77 16.06 2.17
N ARG A 188 -59.98 17.12 1.99
CA ARG A 188 -60.20 18.41 2.67
C ARG A 188 -61.58 19.01 2.37
N LYS A 189 -62.06 18.90 1.12
CA LYS A 189 -63.41 19.37 0.75
C LYS A 189 -64.50 18.57 1.46
N LEU A 190 -64.39 17.24 1.45
CA LEU A 190 -65.34 16.36 2.13
C LEU A 190 -65.35 16.56 3.66
N GLU A 191 -64.18 16.79 4.26
CA GLU A 191 -64.09 17.14 5.69
C GLU A 191 -64.80 18.46 6.00
N ALA A 192 -64.62 19.49 5.15
CA ALA A 192 -65.32 20.76 5.31
C ALA A 192 -66.85 20.64 5.12
N GLU A 193 -67.31 19.84 4.14
CA GLU A 193 -68.74 19.55 3.96
C GLU A 193 -69.33 18.79 5.15
N ARG A 194 -68.60 17.80 5.68
CA ARG A 194 -68.99 17.07 6.89
C ARG A 194 -69.11 18.02 8.09
N ASP A 195 -68.14 18.89 8.29
CA ASP A 195 -68.12 19.83 9.41
C ASP A 195 -69.29 20.83 9.29
N ALA A 196 -69.56 21.36 8.09
CA ALA A 196 -70.72 22.20 7.83
C ALA A 196 -72.05 21.47 8.10
N ALA A 197 -72.20 20.22 7.63
CA ALA A 197 -73.39 19.41 7.89
C ALA A 197 -73.56 19.10 9.39
N GLN A 198 -72.45 18.93 10.12
CA GLN A 198 -72.45 18.71 11.57
C GLN A 198 -72.89 19.97 12.33
N ASP A 199 -72.44 21.15 11.90
CA ASP A 199 -72.87 22.44 12.46
C ASP A 199 -74.36 22.69 12.17
N GLU A 200 -74.82 22.42 10.94
CA GLU A 200 -76.25 22.49 10.57
C GLU A 200 -77.08 21.52 11.42
N ALA A 201 -76.65 20.27 11.57
CA ALA A 201 -77.35 19.28 12.40
C ALA A 201 -77.41 19.71 13.89
N SER A 202 -76.34 20.33 14.40
CA SER A 202 -76.30 20.86 15.77
C SER A 202 -77.29 22.01 15.94
N SER A 203 -77.31 22.97 15.01
CA SER A 203 -78.27 24.09 15.02
C SER A 203 -79.72 23.63 14.87
N ALA A 204 -80.00 22.65 14.00
CA ALA A 204 -81.33 22.05 13.86
C ALA A 204 -81.74 21.29 15.13
N GLY A 205 -80.79 20.65 15.82
CA GLY A 205 -80.99 20.04 17.13
C GLY A 205 -81.41 21.06 18.19
N GLU A 206 -80.74 22.21 18.25
CA GLU A 206 -81.09 23.33 19.15
C GLU A 206 -82.48 23.89 18.84
N VAL A 207 -82.80 24.17 17.57
CA VAL A 207 -84.12 24.66 17.14
C VAL A 207 -85.21 23.65 17.48
N LYS A 208 -84.97 22.35 17.25
CA LYS A 208 -85.93 21.30 17.60
C LYS A 208 -86.17 21.28 19.11
N GLN A 209 -85.12 21.33 19.94
CA GLN A 209 -85.26 21.39 21.39
C GLN A 209 -86.07 22.60 21.83
N GLN A 210 -85.84 23.77 21.23
CA GLN A 210 -86.64 24.97 21.50
C GLN A 210 -88.10 24.77 21.11
N SER A 211 -88.38 24.26 19.90
CA SER A 211 -89.76 24.04 19.42
C SER A 211 -90.50 22.98 20.24
N ASP A 212 -89.82 21.91 20.67
CA ASP A 212 -90.40 20.88 21.54
C ASP A 212 -90.72 21.47 22.93
N GLY A 213 -89.88 22.39 23.42
CA GLY A 213 -90.13 23.20 24.62
C GLY A 213 -91.37 24.09 24.48
N GLU A 214 -91.49 24.82 23.37
CA GLU A 214 -92.64 25.66 23.05
C GLU A 214 -93.93 24.84 22.89
N LEU A 215 -93.87 23.68 22.23
CA LEU A 215 -94.99 22.75 22.11
C LEU A 215 -95.39 22.17 23.46
N ALA A 216 -94.43 21.81 24.32
CA ALA A 216 -94.71 21.34 25.68
C ALA A 216 -95.37 22.44 26.53
N GLN A 217 -94.92 23.69 26.39
CA GLN A 217 -95.52 24.84 27.05
C GLN A 217 -96.94 25.10 26.54
N THR A 218 -97.16 25.03 25.23
CA THR A 218 -98.47 25.19 24.59
C THR A 218 -99.45 24.07 24.96
N ARG A 219 -98.96 22.83 25.10
CA ARG A 219 -99.75 21.69 25.59
C ARG A 219 -100.16 21.87 27.05
N LYS A 220 -99.24 22.33 27.91
CA LYS A 220 -99.55 22.68 29.30
C LYS A 220 -100.60 23.79 29.38
N ALA A 221 -100.46 24.84 28.58
CA ALA A 221 -101.42 25.94 28.50
C ALA A 221 -102.80 25.45 28.01
N ASN A 222 -102.85 24.62 26.97
CA ASN A 222 -104.12 24.02 26.50
C ASN A 222 -104.75 23.09 27.53
N ALA A 223 -103.96 22.33 28.29
CA ALA A 223 -104.47 21.50 29.36
C ALA A 223 -105.09 22.36 30.48
N ALA A 224 -104.40 23.43 30.89
CA ALA A 224 -104.92 24.39 31.88
C ALA A 224 -106.19 25.09 31.38
N LEU A 225 -106.22 25.56 30.13
CA LEU A 225 -107.41 26.15 29.53
C LEU A 225 -108.57 25.15 29.43
N LYS A 226 -108.30 23.87 29.13
CA LYS A 226 -109.33 22.82 29.15
C LYS A 226 -109.88 22.59 30.55
N GLU A 227 -109.03 22.58 31.57
CA GLU A 227 -109.44 22.45 32.97
C GLU A 227 -110.29 23.67 33.39
N GLU A 228 -109.91 24.90 33.02
CA GLU A 228 -110.74 26.10 33.20
C GLU A 228 -112.07 26.01 32.43
N LEU A 229 -112.07 25.46 31.21
CA LEU A 229 -113.27 25.30 30.40
C LEU A 229 -114.20 24.23 30.98
N GLU A 230 -113.69 23.14 31.55
CA GLU A 230 -114.49 22.18 32.31
C GLU A 230 -115.00 22.76 33.64
N ALA A 231 -114.21 23.58 34.33
CA ALA A 231 -114.64 24.30 35.52
C ALA A 231 -115.78 25.30 35.22
N THR A 232 -115.69 26.03 34.11
CA THR A 232 -116.77 26.94 33.66
C THR A 232 -117.97 26.18 33.12
N ARG A 233 -117.78 25.06 32.43
CA ARG A 233 -118.88 24.20 31.95
C ARG A 233 -119.63 23.51 33.08
N SER A 234 -118.94 23.13 34.16
CA SER A 234 -119.60 22.65 35.38
C SER A 234 -120.30 23.77 36.16
N SER A 235 -119.91 25.04 35.95
CA SER A 235 -120.65 26.22 36.44
C SER A 235 -121.82 26.65 35.52
N ALA A 236 -121.85 26.21 34.26
CA ALA A 236 -122.85 26.59 33.26
C ALA A 236 -123.85 25.44 32.99
N SER A 237 -124.81 25.29 33.90
CA SER A 237 -126.02 24.48 33.67
C SER A 237 -127.11 25.34 33.02
N VAL A 238 -127.18 25.35 31.68
CA VAL A 238 -128.34 25.86 30.93
C VAL A 238 -128.63 24.94 29.74
N SER A 239 -129.76 24.24 29.81
CA SER A 239 -130.26 23.32 28.78
C SER A 239 -130.99 24.07 27.65
N PRO A 240 -130.86 23.68 26.36
CA PRO A 240 -131.51 24.38 25.24
C PRO A 240 -133.00 24.05 25.02
N ILE A 241 -133.71 23.51 26.03
CA ILE A 241 -135.12 23.07 25.92
C ILE A 241 -136.12 24.18 26.32
N SER A 242 -135.66 25.40 26.63
CA SER A 242 -136.55 26.48 27.12
C SER A 242 -136.99 27.51 26.08
N LEU A 243 -136.64 27.38 24.80
CA LEU A 243 -137.06 28.32 23.74
C LEU A 243 -138.19 27.79 22.83
N LEU A 244 -138.62 26.54 23.02
CA LEU A 244 -139.76 25.93 22.33
C LEU A 244 -141.03 25.83 23.19
N ALA A 245 -141.01 26.40 24.40
CA ALA A 245 -142.13 26.38 25.35
C ALA A 245 -143.05 27.61 25.26
N ASP A 246 -142.94 28.40 24.19
CA ASP A 246 -143.77 29.58 23.97
C ASP A 246 -145.06 29.19 23.22
N PRO A 247 -146.25 29.28 23.86
CA PRO A 247 -147.49 28.63 23.40
C PRO A 247 -148.10 29.22 22.12
N ASP A 248 -147.59 30.33 21.60
CA ASP A 248 -148.07 30.97 20.36
C ASP A 248 -147.30 30.53 19.09
N VAL A 249 -146.21 29.77 19.22
CA VAL A 249 -145.37 29.36 18.08
C VAL A 249 -145.99 28.20 17.29
N LEU A 250 -146.69 27.27 17.94
CA LEU A 250 -147.34 26.12 17.28
C LEU A 250 -148.49 26.54 16.33
N PRO A 251 -149.45 27.39 16.74
CA PRO A 251 -150.51 27.86 15.84
C PRO A 251 -149.98 28.72 14.68
N ALA A 252 -148.89 29.46 14.90
CA ALA A 252 -148.24 30.26 13.86
C ALA A 252 -147.57 29.39 12.79
N LEU A 253 -146.95 28.27 13.19
CA LEU A 253 -146.33 27.31 12.27
C LEU A 253 -147.38 26.53 11.46
N GLU A 254 -148.51 26.15 12.06
CA GLU A 254 -149.64 25.51 11.36
C GLU A 254 -150.31 26.46 10.36
N ARG A 255 -150.51 27.74 10.72
CA ARG A 255 -151.02 28.75 9.77
C ARG A 255 -150.07 28.95 8.59
N PHE A 256 -148.76 28.94 8.82
CA PHE A 256 -147.77 29.10 7.76
C PHE A 256 -147.71 27.88 6.83
N ALA A 257 -147.83 26.67 7.39
CA ALA A 257 -147.95 25.45 6.60
C ALA A 257 -149.23 25.42 5.75
N GLY A 258 -150.38 25.83 6.31
CA GLY A 258 -151.63 25.94 5.54
C GLY A 258 -151.58 26.97 4.41
N LEU A 259 -150.93 28.13 4.64
CA LEU A 259 -150.71 29.13 3.59
C LEU A 259 -149.80 28.61 2.46
N LEU A 260 -148.80 27.78 2.78
CA LEU A 260 -147.96 27.15 1.76
C LEU A 260 -148.71 26.08 0.95
N GLU A 261 -149.64 25.34 1.57
CA GLU A 261 -150.50 24.37 0.88
C GLU A 261 -151.55 25.05 -0.03
N GLU A 262 -152.11 26.19 0.39
CA GLU A 262 -153.00 27.01 -0.44
C GLU A 262 -152.25 27.66 -1.63
N CYS A 263 -151.01 28.09 -1.43
CA CYS A 263 -150.16 28.59 -2.52
C CYS A 263 -149.76 27.49 -3.49
N ALA A 264 -149.50 26.28 -3.02
CA ALA A 264 -149.20 25.13 -3.87
C ALA A 264 -150.43 24.69 -4.70
N THR A 265 -151.62 24.61 -4.09
CA THR A 265 -152.86 24.29 -4.83
C THR A 265 -153.28 25.37 -5.83
N LYS A 266 -153.03 26.66 -5.54
CA LYS A 266 -153.20 27.75 -6.52
C LYS A 266 -152.21 27.69 -7.68
N LEU A 267 -150.97 27.26 -7.43
CA LEU A 267 -149.98 27.05 -8.49
C LEU A 267 -150.33 25.84 -9.38
N GLU A 268 -150.80 24.73 -8.80
CA GLU A 268 -151.24 23.56 -9.58
C GLU A 268 -152.54 23.80 -10.37
N THR A 269 -153.48 24.59 -9.85
CA THR A 269 -154.66 25.02 -10.63
C THR A 269 -154.31 26.05 -11.71
N SER A 270 -153.29 26.90 -11.49
CA SER A 270 -152.76 27.78 -12.56
C SER A 270 -152.02 27.03 -13.67
N ALA A 271 -151.65 25.76 -13.44
CA ALA A 271 -151.08 24.87 -14.45
C ALA A 271 -152.13 24.21 -15.37
N THR A 272 -153.44 24.52 -15.28
CA THR A 272 -154.50 23.81 -16.06
C THR A 272 -155.49 24.70 -16.85
N ALA A 273 -155.26 26.02 -16.96
CA ALA A 273 -156.18 26.96 -17.64
C ALA A 273 -155.55 27.84 -18.75
N HIS A 274 -154.33 27.57 -19.21
CA HIS A 274 -153.77 28.11 -20.47
C HIS A 274 -152.90 27.08 -21.18
#